data_AF-A0A524DPF8-F1
#
_entry.id   AF-A0A524DPF8-F1
#
_cell.length_a   1.000
_cell.length_b   1.000
_cell.length_c   1.000
_cell.angle_alpha   90.00
_cell.angle_beta   90.00
_cell.angle_gamma   90.00
#
_symmetry.space_group_name_H-M   'P 1'
#
loop_
_entity.id
_entity.type
_entity.pdbx_description
1 polymer ?
#
loop_
_entity_poly.entity_id
_entity_poly.type
_entity_poly.pdbx_seq_one_letter_code
_entity_poly.pdbx_strand_id
1 'polypeptide(L)'
;MEYEIVNDFQKKGSVNFDKKFDFLPNNLVHKIIMETKQDFLLSKTGKIYYSLKKIHNDISAEAAKYNQIDLKSYRSRLKDEHFIRLIKNLPEGYLTHFRKGTFWLTNIGKIKTVNEIENSKIVGYFDLNKISEKLKIQKILLMDVLDYYIDFRSGQWNKTKEIFYYSKFLKDKIDKINLISNEAEKDKKIENLAKELNIDKNHIITKIDENYLLIGEEIKQRDQIKISEYLEKTGMEYEIFLEFLNDLEINFFRKGDLMILNPKKIEEEKNNIKLNLIENSKSSNYISLGNFDVTSNLIKNLIYDLKEDGKLRGIFYNEGDELVFYTERGIRNLMLENSFLFSFQDLFYEKELTEPELSLIRDIFNDLFEKKKLKGKFSEDTLTFESEDVKFAKDYNTFLHEFEKKVNKYIQIFNNEFLKIKKILVKKDETIFPQEIRIIQDSIDKLNEKYIYWREGLESFVRRVNKDMLDKQGFTVKRFKSLTFEKKDEIKSFEEEPEVYESLESFKSWGRLFNEIESKYPNMIFYKKRLIKNPEDNDSEKKVNELLIHLNLI
;
A
#
# COMPACT_ATOMS: atom_id res chain seq x y z
N MET A 1 -59.86 38.30 17.73
CA MET A 1 -59.58 38.92 16.42
C MET A 1 -58.10 39.18 16.21
N GLU A 2 -57.43 39.97 17.06
CA GLU A 2 -55.97 40.16 16.96
C GLU A 2 -55.21 38.82 17.02
N TYR A 3 -55.54 37.98 18.01
CA TYR A 3 -55.03 36.60 18.10
C TYR A 3 -55.25 35.79 16.81
N GLU A 4 -56.35 36.01 16.10
CA GLU A 4 -56.68 35.28 14.87
C GLU A 4 -55.86 35.78 13.67
N ILE A 5 -55.65 37.09 13.56
CA ILE A 5 -54.76 37.71 12.56
C ILE A 5 -53.33 37.23 12.78
N VAL A 6 -52.85 37.26 14.02
CA VAL A 6 -51.50 36.79 14.39
C VAL A 6 -51.37 35.29 14.11
N ASN A 7 -52.37 34.48 14.47
CA ASN A 7 -52.36 33.05 14.24
C ASN A 7 -52.44 32.68 12.74
N ASP A 8 -53.25 33.39 11.94
CA ASP A 8 -53.30 33.21 10.48
C ASP A 8 -51.96 33.61 9.84
N PHE A 9 -51.34 34.71 10.28
CA PHE A 9 -50.02 35.12 9.79
C PHE A 9 -48.91 34.13 10.18
N GLN A 10 -48.90 33.63 11.42
CA GLN A 10 -47.85 32.73 11.92
C GLN A 10 -48.01 31.29 11.44
N LYS A 11 -49.23 30.75 11.39
CA LYS A 11 -49.49 29.35 11.03
C LYS A 11 -49.80 29.14 9.55
N LYS A 12 -50.66 29.99 8.97
CA LYS A 12 -51.05 29.90 7.55
C LYS A 12 -50.10 30.70 6.65
N GLY A 13 -49.33 31.62 7.21
CA GLY A 13 -48.36 32.44 6.48
C GLY A 13 -48.97 33.50 5.59
N SER A 14 -50.27 33.77 5.70
CA SER A 14 -50.91 34.87 4.98
C SER A 14 -52.15 35.40 5.69
N VAL A 15 -52.39 36.71 5.54
CA VAL A 15 -53.57 37.42 6.04
C VAL A 15 -54.16 38.22 4.89
N ASN A 16 -55.43 37.97 4.55
CA ASN A 16 -56.13 38.61 3.44
C ASN A 16 -57.28 39.48 3.98
N PHE A 17 -57.23 40.79 3.74
CA PHE A 17 -58.27 41.72 4.20
C PHE A 17 -59.58 41.55 3.45
N ASP A 18 -59.53 41.38 2.13
CA ASP A 18 -60.72 41.39 1.27
C ASP A 18 -61.68 40.22 1.50
N LYS A 19 -61.27 39.19 2.25
CA LYS A 19 -62.08 37.97 2.43
C LYS A 19 -62.53 37.71 3.86
N LYS A 20 -61.74 38.16 4.86
CA LYS A 20 -61.93 37.73 6.24
C LYS A 20 -61.92 38.88 7.24
N PHE A 21 -61.40 40.05 6.85
CA PHE A 21 -61.18 41.19 7.73
C PHE A 21 -61.53 42.52 7.02
N ASP A 22 -62.47 42.49 6.08
CA ASP A 22 -62.88 43.60 5.22
C ASP A 22 -63.58 44.73 5.99
N PHE A 23 -64.12 44.40 7.17
CA PHE A 23 -64.71 45.33 8.13
C PHE A 23 -63.67 46.06 9.02
N LEU A 24 -62.37 45.72 8.95
CA LEU A 24 -61.33 46.34 9.76
C LEU A 24 -60.55 47.42 8.97
N PRO A 25 -60.18 48.56 9.60
CA PRO A 25 -59.32 49.55 8.95
C PRO A 25 -57.93 48.95 8.61
N ASN A 26 -57.46 49.15 7.37
CA ASN A 26 -56.16 48.65 6.90
C ASN A 26 -54.98 49.04 7.83
N ASN A 27 -55.02 50.24 8.41
CA ASN A 27 -53.99 50.73 9.32
C ASN A 27 -53.95 49.95 10.65
N LEU A 28 -55.10 49.45 11.12
CA LEU A 28 -55.17 48.66 12.34
C LEU A 28 -54.49 47.31 12.13
N VAL A 29 -54.78 46.62 11.02
CA VAL A 29 -54.13 45.33 10.78
C VAL A 29 -52.66 45.47 10.39
N HIS A 30 -52.28 46.54 9.69
CA HIS A 30 -50.86 46.85 9.49
C HIS A 30 -50.10 46.98 10.82
N LYS A 31 -50.68 47.68 11.81
CA LYS A 31 -50.11 47.77 13.17
C LYS A 31 -49.99 46.40 13.83
N ILE A 32 -51.03 45.57 13.79
CA ILE A 32 -51.01 44.21 14.35
C ILE A 32 -49.91 43.36 13.71
N ILE A 33 -49.75 43.42 12.38
CA ILE A 33 -48.68 42.69 11.68
C ILE A 33 -47.29 43.22 12.09
N MET A 34 -47.11 44.54 12.19
CA MET A 34 -45.86 45.15 12.65
C MET A 34 -45.52 44.74 14.09
N GLU A 35 -46.52 44.64 14.96
CA GLU A 35 -46.38 44.21 16.36
C GLU A 35 -45.93 42.74 16.49
N THR A 36 -46.16 41.90 15.46
CA THR A 36 -45.61 40.53 15.45
C THR A 36 -44.08 40.49 15.34
N LYS A 37 -43.44 41.60 14.94
CA LYS A 37 -41.99 41.72 14.69
C LYS A 37 -41.44 40.69 13.68
N GLN A 38 -42.30 40.09 12.86
CA GLN A 38 -41.92 39.14 11.82
C GLN A 38 -41.84 39.84 10.45
N ASP A 39 -40.88 39.42 9.64
CA ASP A 39 -40.74 39.92 8.27
C ASP A 39 -41.95 39.52 7.41
N PHE A 40 -42.47 40.49 6.66
CA PHE A 40 -43.61 40.31 5.78
C PHE A 40 -43.36 40.82 4.36
N LEU A 41 -44.13 40.25 3.43
CA LEU A 41 -44.20 40.68 2.03
C LEU A 41 -45.63 41.07 1.69
N LEU A 42 -45.80 42.14 0.90
CA LEU A 42 -47.12 42.66 0.55
C LEU A 42 -47.52 42.31 -0.88
N SER A 43 -48.79 41.94 -1.08
CA SER A 43 -49.35 41.72 -2.41
C SER A 43 -49.39 43.00 -3.25
N LYS A 44 -49.47 42.87 -4.58
CA LYS A 44 -49.66 43.99 -5.52
C LYS A 44 -50.86 44.85 -5.18
N THR A 45 -51.95 44.22 -4.73
CA THR A 45 -53.17 44.92 -4.31
C THR A 45 -52.97 45.72 -3.02
N GLY A 46 -51.92 45.47 -2.25
CA GLY A 46 -51.71 46.06 -0.93
C GLY A 46 -52.56 45.42 0.17
N LYS A 47 -53.28 44.34 -0.16
CA LYS A 47 -54.35 43.80 0.68
C LYS A 47 -54.10 42.40 1.25
N ILE A 48 -52.95 41.80 0.96
CA ILE A 48 -52.56 40.51 1.51
C ILE A 48 -51.14 40.62 2.03
N TYR A 49 -50.96 40.31 3.31
CA TYR A 49 -49.64 40.15 3.92
C TYR A 49 -49.25 38.68 3.85
N TYR A 50 -48.01 38.42 3.45
CA TYR A 50 -47.41 37.10 3.45
C TYR A 50 -46.25 37.07 4.43
N SER A 51 -46.14 36.00 5.21
CA SER A 51 -44.98 35.77 6.08
C SER A 51 -43.77 35.40 5.21
N LEU A 52 -42.68 36.18 5.32
CA LEU A 52 -41.44 35.88 4.63
C LEU A 52 -40.90 34.50 5.05
N LYS A 53 -40.98 34.21 6.35
CA LYS A 53 -40.59 32.91 6.94
C LYS A 53 -41.36 31.76 6.31
N LYS A 54 -42.69 31.88 6.14
CA LYS A 54 -43.48 30.82 5.51
C LYS A 54 -43.07 30.62 4.05
N ILE A 55 -42.90 31.72 3.29
CA ILE A 55 -42.46 31.67 1.91
C ILE A 55 -41.07 31.01 1.79
N HIS A 56 -40.13 31.32 2.69
CA HIS A 56 -38.83 30.65 2.72
C HIS A 56 -38.97 29.15 2.94
N ASN A 57 -39.76 28.74 3.93
CA ASN A 57 -39.97 27.32 4.20
C ASN A 57 -40.58 26.59 2.99
N ASP A 58 -41.52 27.23 2.28
CA ASP A 58 -42.14 26.66 1.09
C ASP A 58 -41.12 26.55 -0.06
N ILE A 59 -40.29 27.59 -0.27
CA ILE A 59 -39.19 27.57 -1.26
C ILE A 59 -38.16 26.51 -0.92
N SER A 60 -37.73 26.39 0.34
CA SER A 60 -36.78 25.37 0.79
C SER A 60 -37.33 23.96 0.61
N ALA A 61 -38.61 23.74 0.92
CA ALA A 61 -39.26 22.44 0.73
C ALA A 61 -39.37 22.05 -0.75
N GLU A 62 -39.63 23.01 -1.65
CA GLU A 62 -39.58 22.78 -3.10
C GLU A 62 -38.14 22.53 -3.58
N ALA A 63 -37.18 23.35 -3.14
CA ALA A 63 -35.79 23.24 -3.54
C ALA A 63 -35.12 21.93 -3.11
N ALA A 64 -35.61 21.30 -2.02
CA ALA A 64 -35.18 19.98 -1.58
C ALA A 64 -35.69 18.83 -2.48
N LYS A 65 -36.70 19.06 -3.32
CA LYS A 65 -37.32 18.03 -4.18
C LYS A 65 -36.98 18.22 -5.65
N TYR A 66 -36.83 19.46 -6.09
CA TYR A 66 -36.67 19.81 -7.50
C TYR A 66 -35.26 20.32 -7.80
N ASN A 67 -34.84 20.16 -9.06
CA ASN A 67 -33.52 20.60 -9.52
C ASN A 67 -33.50 22.10 -9.87
N GLN A 68 -34.66 22.68 -10.15
CA GLN A 68 -34.85 24.12 -10.33
C GLN A 68 -36.18 24.52 -9.70
N ILE A 69 -36.30 25.79 -9.31
CA ILE A 69 -37.57 26.37 -8.85
C ILE A 69 -37.94 27.57 -9.71
N ASP A 70 -39.24 27.80 -9.88
CA ASP A 70 -39.78 28.98 -10.57
C ASP A 70 -40.52 29.89 -9.59
N LEU A 71 -39.96 31.08 -9.37
CA LEU A 71 -40.55 32.09 -8.50
C LEU A 71 -41.60 32.97 -9.20
N LYS A 72 -42.05 32.60 -10.41
CA LYS A 72 -43.05 33.35 -11.19
C LYS A 72 -44.35 33.59 -10.41
N SER A 73 -44.81 32.62 -9.63
CA SER A 73 -46.02 32.76 -8.79
C SER A 73 -45.87 33.84 -7.72
N TYR A 74 -44.66 34.02 -7.17
CA TYR A 74 -44.36 35.09 -6.23
C TYR A 74 -44.23 36.45 -6.94
N ARG A 75 -43.59 36.46 -8.13
CA ARG A 75 -43.46 37.67 -8.97
C ARG A 75 -44.82 38.20 -9.42
N SER A 76 -45.78 37.32 -9.70
CA SER A 76 -47.11 37.74 -10.15
C SER A 76 -47.93 38.38 -9.03
N ARG A 77 -47.78 37.91 -7.78
CA ARG A 77 -48.62 38.33 -6.64
C ARG A 77 -48.02 39.43 -5.75
N LEU A 78 -46.70 39.55 -5.66
CA LEU A 78 -46.03 40.52 -4.77
C LEU A 78 -45.78 41.87 -5.46
N LYS A 79 -45.76 42.96 -4.69
CA LYS A 79 -45.22 44.25 -5.17
C LYS A 79 -43.75 44.09 -5.56
N ASP A 80 -43.28 44.91 -6.48
CA ASP A 80 -41.91 44.82 -7.00
C ASP A 80 -40.85 44.97 -5.89
N GLU A 81 -40.99 45.97 -5.02
CA GLU A 81 -40.11 46.18 -3.86
C GLU A 81 -40.08 44.95 -2.92
N HIS A 82 -41.23 44.31 -2.72
CA HIS A 82 -41.35 43.13 -1.85
C HIS A 82 -40.87 41.85 -2.54
N PHE A 83 -40.98 41.74 -3.87
CA PHE A 83 -40.36 40.64 -4.60
C PHE A 83 -38.83 40.77 -4.62
N ILE A 84 -38.30 41.98 -4.75
CA ILE A 84 -36.86 42.24 -4.59
C ILE A 84 -36.42 41.88 -3.16
N ARG A 85 -37.21 42.25 -2.14
CA ARG A 85 -36.95 41.86 -0.75
C ARG A 85 -36.94 40.34 -0.58
N LEU A 86 -37.84 39.60 -1.22
CA LEU A 86 -37.81 38.13 -1.24
C LEU A 86 -36.51 37.62 -1.86
N ILE A 87 -36.11 38.11 -3.04
CA ILE A 87 -34.87 37.68 -3.72
C ILE A 87 -33.64 37.92 -2.84
N LYS A 88 -33.57 39.09 -2.19
CA LYS A 88 -32.44 39.45 -1.31
C LYS A 88 -32.33 38.58 -0.06
N ASN A 89 -33.41 37.87 0.31
CA ASN A 89 -33.46 37.05 1.50
C ASN A 89 -33.72 35.56 1.19
N LEU A 90 -33.50 35.10 -0.05
CA LEU A 90 -33.73 33.69 -0.41
C LEU A 90 -32.99 32.73 0.55
N PRO A 91 -33.55 31.53 0.82
CA PRO A 91 -32.97 30.62 1.79
C PRO A 91 -31.56 30.18 1.37
N GLU A 92 -30.58 30.52 2.21
CA GLU A 92 -29.19 30.11 2.05
C GLU A 92 -29.07 28.58 2.09
N GLY A 93 -28.17 28.01 1.29
CA GLY A 93 -27.93 26.57 1.25
C GLY A 93 -28.95 25.74 0.45
N TYR A 94 -30.01 26.34 -0.10
CA TYR A 94 -30.97 25.64 -0.97
C TYR A 94 -30.86 26.04 -2.45
N LEU A 95 -30.56 27.31 -2.72
CA LEU A 95 -30.47 27.88 -4.07
C LEU A 95 -29.04 28.32 -4.38
N THR A 96 -28.68 28.22 -5.66
CA THR A 96 -27.38 28.65 -6.15
C THR A 96 -27.44 30.08 -6.69
N HIS A 97 -26.27 30.62 -7.05
CA HIS A 97 -26.18 31.88 -7.76
C HIS A 97 -26.63 31.80 -9.23
N PHE A 98 -26.80 30.60 -9.80
CA PHE A 98 -27.26 30.41 -11.17
C PHE A 98 -28.77 30.70 -11.26
N ARG A 99 -29.12 31.77 -11.99
CA ARG A 99 -30.51 32.20 -12.20
C ARG A 99 -30.73 32.82 -13.57
N LYS A 100 -31.93 32.62 -14.12
CA LYS A 100 -32.42 33.30 -15.32
C LYS A 100 -33.89 33.67 -15.14
N GLY A 101 -34.17 34.98 -15.18
CA GLY A 101 -35.52 35.49 -14.95
C GLY A 101 -36.05 35.08 -13.57
N THR A 102 -37.15 34.32 -13.55
CA THR A 102 -37.75 33.81 -12.31
C THR A 102 -37.29 32.40 -11.94
N PHE A 103 -36.39 31.80 -12.71
CA PHE A 103 -35.87 30.45 -12.48
C PHE A 103 -34.55 30.48 -11.71
N TRP A 104 -34.47 29.67 -10.65
CA TRP A 104 -33.25 29.45 -9.88
C TRP A 104 -32.87 27.98 -9.90
N LEU A 105 -31.58 27.71 -10.08
CA LEU A 105 -31.03 26.37 -9.93
C LEU A 105 -30.85 26.07 -8.43
N THR A 106 -31.35 24.91 -8.00
CA THR A 106 -31.18 24.44 -6.62
C THR A 106 -29.81 23.81 -6.42
N ASN A 107 -29.35 23.67 -5.17
CA ASN A 107 -28.09 22.97 -4.90
C ASN A 107 -28.13 21.51 -5.35
N ILE A 108 -29.28 20.84 -5.23
CA ILE A 108 -29.48 19.48 -5.74
C ILE A 108 -29.36 19.47 -7.27
N GLY A 109 -29.96 20.45 -7.94
CA GLY A 109 -29.84 20.61 -9.39
C GLY A 109 -28.41 20.80 -9.83
N LYS A 110 -27.66 21.68 -9.17
CA LYS A 110 -26.23 21.91 -9.42
C LYS A 110 -25.40 20.65 -9.29
N ILE A 111 -25.54 19.90 -8.19
CA ILE A 111 -24.78 18.66 -7.99
C ILE A 111 -25.06 17.67 -9.14
N LYS A 112 -26.33 17.49 -9.51
CA LYS A 112 -26.68 16.60 -10.62
C LYS A 112 -26.13 17.10 -11.96
N THR A 113 -26.20 18.40 -12.23
CA THR A 113 -25.65 18.97 -13.47
C THR A 113 -24.12 18.79 -13.53
N VAL A 114 -23.40 19.05 -12.44
CA VAL A 114 -21.95 18.82 -12.37
C VAL A 114 -21.62 17.35 -12.62
N ASN A 115 -22.38 16.41 -12.04
CA ASN A 115 -22.18 14.99 -12.32
C ASN A 115 -22.42 14.64 -13.80
N GLU A 116 -23.40 15.25 -14.47
CA GLU A 116 -23.58 15.07 -15.91
C GLU A 116 -22.44 15.68 -16.74
N ILE A 117 -21.84 16.78 -16.28
CA ILE A 117 -20.64 17.39 -16.91
C ILE A 117 -19.44 16.44 -16.79
N GLU A 118 -19.22 15.83 -15.63
CA GLU A 118 -18.14 14.85 -15.46
C GLU A 118 -18.39 13.60 -16.32
N ASN A 119 -19.62 13.10 -16.35
CA ASN A 119 -19.99 11.99 -17.22
C ASN A 119 -19.82 12.31 -18.71
N SER A 120 -20.12 13.55 -19.13
CA SER A 120 -19.95 13.95 -20.53
C SER A 120 -18.49 14.02 -20.96
N LYS A 121 -17.55 14.32 -20.04
CA LYS A 121 -16.11 14.26 -20.33
C LYS A 121 -15.67 12.83 -20.68
N ILE A 122 -16.25 11.83 -20.02
CA ILE A 122 -15.99 10.40 -20.28
C ILE A 122 -16.62 9.96 -21.61
N VAL A 123 -17.88 10.34 -21.84
CA VAL A 123 -18.63 9.97 -23.06
C VAL A 123 -18.13 10.73 -24.30
N GLY A 124 -17.55 11.91 -24.11
CA GLY A 124 -16.95 12.75 -25.15
C GLY A 124 -17.83 13.90 -25.65
N TYR A 125 -19.05 14.06 -25.14
CA TYR A 125 -19.92 15.20 -25.49
C TYR A 125 -20.99 15.50 -24.43
N PHE A 126 -21.41 16.77 -24.34
CA PHE A 126 -22.51 17.26 -23.51
C PHE A 126 -23.68 17.69 -24.40
N ASP A 127 -24.84 17.04 -24.24
CA ASP A 127 -26.07 17.33 -24.99
C ASP A 127 -27.06 18.12 -24.11
N LEU A 128 -27.26 19.40 -24.44
CA LEU A 128 -28.14 20.30 -23.69
C LEU A 128 -29.59 19.81 -23.68
N ASN A 129 -30.08 19.21 -24.76
CA ASN A 129 -31.47 18.79 -24.89
C ASN A 129 -31.74 17.59 -24.00
N LYS A 130 -30.91 16.55 -24.16
CA LYS A 130 -31.00 15.32 -23.39
C LYS A 130 -30.87 15.57 -21.89
N ILE A 131 -29.92 16.41 -21.49
CA ILE A 131 -29.66 16.70 -20.06
C ILE A 131 -30.76 17.61 -19.49
N SER A 132 -31.26 18.57 -20.27
CA SER A 132 -32.40 19.42 -19.90
C SER A 132 -33.65 18.59 -19.60
N GLU A 133 -33.97 17.62 -20.45
CA GLU A 133 -35.11 16.72 -20.26
C GLU A 133 -34.90 15.80 -19.05
N LYS A 134 -33.72 15.17 -18.95
CA LYS A 134 -33.37 14.26 -17.86
C LYS A 134 -33.46 14.94 -16.49
N LEU A 135 -32.89 16.13 -16.37
CA LEU A 135 -32.83 16.87 -15.11
C LEU A 135 -34.03 17.80 -14.90
N LYS A 136 -34.90 18.00 -15.89
CA LYS A 136 -35.99 18.98 -15.87
C LYS A 136 -35.48 20.40 -15.51
N ILE A 137 -34.32 20.77 -16.05
CA ILE A 137 -33.70 22.09 -15.90
C ILE A 137 -33.76 22.82 -17.24
N GLN A 138 -34.05 24.13 -17.24
CA GLN A 138 -34.05 24.90 -18.48
C GLN A 138 -32.66 24.95 -19.12
N LYS A 139 -32.59 24.78 -20.46
CA LYS A 139 -31.35 24.80 -21.24
C LYS A 139 -30.49 26.05 -20.97
N ILE A 140 -31.13 27.22 -20.82
CA ILE A 140 -30.41 28.48 -20.58
C ILE A 140 -29.69 28.51 -19.22
N LEU A 141 -30.23 27.84 -18.20
CA LEU A 141 -29.55 27.68 -16.91
C LEU A 141 -28.42 26.66 -17.00
N LEU A 142 -28.63 25.56 -17.73
CA LEU A 142 -27.57 24.59 -17.98
C LEU A 142 -26.38 25.22 -18.71
N MET A 143 -26.63 26.12 -19.66
CA MET A 143 -25.58 26.83 -20.38
C MET A 143 -24.71 27.69 -19.46
N ASP A 144 -25.33 28.44 -18.52
CA ASP A 144 -24.55 29.23 -17.55
C ASP A 144 -23.71 28.34 -16.62
N VAL A 145 -24.23 27.16 -16.23
CA VAL A 145 -23.47 26.20 -15.43
C VAL A 145 -22.32 25.63 -16.26
N LEU A 146 -22.57 25.28 -17.51
CA LEU A 146 -21.56 24.73 -18.41
C LEU A 146 -20.41 25.72 -18.63
N ASP A 147 -20.72 26.99 -18.89
CA ASP A 147 -19.74 28.08 -19.07
C ASP A 147 -18.89 28.33 -17.81
N TYR A 148 -19.45 28.07 -16.62
CA TYR A 148 -18.72 28.18 -15.37
C TYR A 148 -17.76 26.99 -15.13
N TYR A 149 -18.13 25.78 -15.57
CA TYR A 149 -17.41 24.55 -15.25
C TYR A 149 -16.53 24.02 -16.40
N ILE A 150 -16.69 24.54 -17.61
CA ILE A 150 -15.95 24.09 -18.79
C ILE A 150 -15.36 25.30 -19.50
N ASP A 151 -14.06 25.23 -19.80
CA ASP A 151 -13.44 26.14 -20.75
C ASP A 151 -13.88 25.76 -22.17
N PHE A 152 -14.72 26.56 -22.83
CA PHE A 152 -15.21 26.22 -24.17
C PHE A 152 -14.13 26.12 -25.25
N ARG A 153 -12.88 26.51 -24.98
CA ARG A 153 -11.73 26.21 -25.84
C ARG A 153 -11.35 24.73 -25.84
N SER A 154 -11.79 23.96 -24.84
CA SER A 154 -11.56 22.52 -24.71
C SER A 154 -12.47 21.67 -25.61
N GLY A 155 -13.17 22.27 -26.58
CA GLY A 155 -14.09 21.56 -27.44
C GLY A 155 -14.76 22.44 -28.49
N GLN A 156 -15.82 21.90 -29.11
CA GLN A 156 -16.53 22.53 -30.21
C GLN A 156 -18.03 22.26 -30.14
N TRP A 157 -18.83 23.31 -30.32
CA TRP A 157 -20.27 23.21 -30.47
C TRP A 157 -20.66 22.71 -31.87
N ASN A 158 -21.71 21.90 -31.94
CA ASN A 158 -22.39 21.61 -33.20
C ASN A 158 -23.03 22.88 -33.81
N LYS A 159 -23.47 22.80 -35.07
CA LYS A 159 -24.06 23.94 -35.79
C LYS A 159 -25.29 24.53 -35.10
N THR A 160 -26.06 23.72 -34.37
CA THR A 160 -27.26 24.17 -33.63
C THR A 160 -26.95 24.74 -32.24
N LYS A 161 -25.70 24.64 -31.77
CA LYS A 161 -25.26 24.96 -30.39
C LYS A 161 -26.04 24.21 -29.31
N GLU A 162 -26.37 22.95 -29.59
CA GLU A 162 -27.09 22.06 -28.66
C GLU A 162 -26.19 20.98 -28.07
N ILE A 163 -25.13 20.59 -28.80
CA ILE A 163 -24.18 19.58 -28.36
C ILE A 163 -22.78 20.18 -28.37
N PHE A 164 -22.09 20.06 -27.23
CA PHE A 164 -20.68 20.41 -27.09
C PHE A 164 -19.84 19.13 -27.12
N TYR A 165 -18.92 19.02 -28.07
CA TYR A 165 -18.00 17.90 -28.19
C TYR A 165 -16.63 18.27 -27.63
N TYR A 166 -16.06 17.43 -26.76
CA TYR A 166 -14.74 17.69 -26.19
C TYR A 166 -13.63 17.42 -27.22
N SER A 167 -12.56 18.23 -27.19
CA SER A 167 -11.43 18.12 -28.12
C SER A 167 -10.77 16.73 -28.08
N LYS A 168 -10.65 16.11 -26.88
CA LYS A 168 -10.14 14.73 -26.73
C LYS A 168 -10.93 13.75 -27.60
N PHE A 169 -12.26 13.77 -27.49
CA PHE A 169 -13.14 12.89 -28.24
C PHE A 169 -13.03 13.11 -29.76
N LEU A 170 -12.95 14.37 -30.19
CA LEU A 170 -12.79 14.70 -31.60
C LEU A 170 -11.42 14.23 -32.13
N LYS A 171 -10.35 14.46 -31.37
CA LYS A 171 -8.98 14.05 -31.72
C LYS A 171 -8.86 12.54 -31.84
N ASP A 172 -9.37 11.77 -30.87
CA ASP A 172 -9.37 10.30 -30.94
C ASP A 172 -10.06 9.75 -32.19
N LYS A 173 -11.11 10.45 -32.67
CA LYS A 173 -11.82 10.09 -33.91
C LYS A 173 -10.99 10.47 -35.15
N ILE A 174 -10.35 11.63 -35.13
CA ILE A 174 -9.50 12.14 -36.23
C ILE A 174 -8.23 11.29 -36.36
N ASP A 175 -7.54 10.97 -35.27
CA ASP A 175 -6.32 10.17 -35.27
C ASP A 175 -6.57 8.78 -35.84
N LYS A 176 -7.71 8.15 -35.51
CA LYS A 176 -8.15 6.89 -36.14
C LYS A 176 -8.37 7.00 -37.65
N ILE A 177 -8.84 8.15 -38.13
CA ILE A 177 -8.98 8.42 -39.57
C ILE A 177 -7.60 8.65 -40.19
N ASN A 178 -6.69 9.33 -39.48
CA ASN A 178 -5.34 9.64 -39.96
C ASN A 178 -4.45 8.41 -40.18
N LEU A 179 -4.73 7.29 -39.51
CA LEU A 179 -4.07 6.00 -39.72
C LEU A 179 -4.36 5.36 -41.10
N ILE A 180 -5.33 5.87 -41.87
CA ILE A 180 -5.70 5.34 -43.18
C ILE A 180 -4.73 5.87 -44.24
N SER A 181 -4.08 4.99 -45.02
CA SER A 181 -3.08 5.42 -46.00
C SER A 181 -3.67 6.16 -47.21
N ASN A 182 -4.94 5.94 -47.55
CA ASN A 182 -5.60 6.53 -48.71
C ASN A 182 -6.24 7.90 -48.39
N GLU A 183 -5.76 8.97 -49.01
CA GLU A 183 -6.26 10.34 -48.80
C GLU A 183 -7.73 10.54 -49.20
N ALA A 184 -8.18 9.96 -50.31
CA ALA A 184 -9.57 10.09 -50.74
C ALA A 184 -10.54 9.37 -49.76
N GLU A 185 -10.09 8.28 -49.15
CA GLU A 185 -10.85 7.57 -48.11
C GLU A 185 -10.86 8.34 -46.79
N LYS A 186 -9.73 8.97 -46.41
CA LYS A 186 -9.64 9.89 -45.26
C LYS A 186 -10.64 11.02 -45.39
N ASP A 187 -10.62 11.73 -46.51
CA ASP A 187 -11.49 12.88 -46.76
C ASP A 187 -12.98 12.51 -46.66
N LYS A 188 -13.36 11.35 -47.20
CA LYS A 188 -14.73 10.84 -47.13
C LYS A 188 -15.15 10.50 -45.69
N LYS A 189 -14.24 9.94 -44.86
CA LYS A 189 -14.51 9.65 -43.46
C LYS A 189 -14.61 10.90 -42.60
N ILE A 190 -13.79 11.92 -42.86
CA ILE A 190 -13.91 13.23 -42.20
C ILE A 190 -15.25 13.88 -42.57
N GLU A 191 -15.65 13.82 -43.85
CA GLU A 191 -16.93 14.39 -44.29
C GLU A 191 -18.13 13.68 -43.64
N ASN A 192 -18.05 12.36 -43.50
CA ASN A 192 -19.07 11.59 -42.77
C ASN A 192 -19.11 11.95 -41.28
N LEU A 193 -17.95 12.10 -40.63
CA LEU A 193 -17.87 12.52 -39.23
C LEU A 193 -18.45 13.93 -39.03
N ALA A 194 -18.15 14.86 -39.94
CA ALA A 194 -18.71 16.21 -39.92
C ALA A 194 -20.24 16.22 -40.04
N LYS A 195 -20.78 15.36 -40.90
CA LYS A 195 -22.24 15.18 -41.06
C LYS A 195 -22.86 14.54 -39.81
N GLU A 196 -22.24 13.50 -39.26
CA GLU A 196 -22.72 12.79 -38.06
C GLU A 196 -22.77 13.71 -36.84
N LEU A 197 -21.70 14.47 -36.60
CA LEU A 197 -21.59 15.37 -35.44
C LEU A 197 -22.26 16.73 -35.68
N ASN A 198 -22.73 16.98 -36.91
CA ASN A 198 -23.28 18.27 -37.34
C ASN A 198 -22.32 19.44 -37.04
N ILE A 199 -21.03 19.28 -37.37
CA ILE A 199 -19.98 20.30 -37.25
C ILE A 199 -19.49 20.66 -38.67
N ASP A 200 -18.88 21.84 -38.84
CA ASP A 200 -18.20 22.17 -40.09
C ASP A 200 -16.95 21.28 -40.28
N LYS A 201 -16.76 20.72 -41.48
CA LYS A 201 -15.59 19.90 -41.83
C LYS A 201 -14.28 20.64 -41.52
N ASN A 202 -14.21 21.92 -41.88
CA ASN A 202 -13.01 22.72 -41.67
C ASN A 202 -12.77 22.97 -40.17
N HIS A 203 -13.83 23.14 -39.38
CA HIS A 203 -13.71 23.30 -37.93
C HIS A 203 -13.28 22.03 -37.19
N ILE A 204 -13.53 20.83 -37.73
CA ILE A 204 -13.04 19.59 -37.10
C ILE A 204 -11.52 19.48 -37.21
N ILE A 205 -10.95 19.91 -38.35
CA ILE A 205 -9.51 19.77 -38.63
C ILE A 205 -8.73 20.95 -38.03
N THR A 206 -9.09 22.19 -38.35
CA THR A 206 -8.21 23.34 -38.02
C THR A 206 -8.37 23.86 -36.60
N LYS A 207 -9.56 23.71 -36.01
CA LYS A 207 -9.88 24.40 -34.76
C LYS A 207 -9.30 23.74 -33.52
N ILE A 208 -9.04 22.43 -33.58
CA ILE A 208 -8.35 21.71 -32.50
C ILE A 208 -6.90 22.19 -32.43
N ASP A 209 -6.23 22.29 -33.59
CA ASP A 209 -4.86 22.77 -33.69
C ASP A 209 -4.76 24.27 -33.31
N GLU A 210 -5.69 25.11 -33.77
CA GLU A 210 -5.79 26.52 -33.35
C GLU A 210 -5.97 26.65 -31.84
N ASN A 211 -6.82 25.83 -31.23
CA ASN A 211 -7.05 25.84 -29.77
C ASN A 211 -5.80 25.38 -29.00
N TYR A 212 -5.07 24.37 -29.49
CA TYR A 212 -3.80 23.95 -28.90
C TYR A 212 -2.73 25.02 -29.04
N LEU A 213 -2.63 25.69 -30.19
CA LEU A 213 -1.73 26.84 -30.37
C LEU A 213 -2.06 27.97 -29.37
N LEU A 214 -3.33 28.31 -29.20
CA LEU A 214 -3.75 29.33 -28.23
C LEU A 214 -3.42 28.93 -26.79
N ILE A 215 -3.61 27.66 -26.43
CA ILE A 215 -3.23 27.14 -25.11
C ILE A 215 -1.70 27.15 -24.95
N GLY A 216 -0.95 26.79 -26.00
CA GLY A 216 0.51 26.83 -26.00
C GLY A 216 1.07 28.24 -25.80
N GLU A 217 0.51 29.22 -26.50
CA GLU A 217 0.86 30.64 -26.32
C GLU A 217 0.49 31.16 -24.92
N GLU A 218 -0.64 30.71 -24.35
CA GLU A 218 -0.99 31.00 -22.95
C GLU A 218 0.04 30.42 -21.98
N ILE A 219 0.48 29.18 -22.19
CA ILE A 219 1.49 28.51 -21.36
C ILE A 219 2.82 29.27 -21.41
N LYS A 220 3.30 29.67 -22.60
CA LYS A 220 4.56 30.41 -22.79
C LYS A 220 4.62 31.72 -22.01
N GLN A 221 3.48 32.35 -21.76
CA GLN A 221 3.39 33.63 -21.04
C GLN A 221 3.31 33.47 -19.52
N ARG A 222 3.16 32.24 -19.00
CA ARG A 222 3.02 31.97 -17.58
C ARG A 222 4.35 31.57 -16.96
N ASP A 223 4.58 32.01 -15.74
CA ASP A 223 5.72 31.56 -14.95
C ASP A 223 5.59 30.11 -14.47
N GLN A 224 4.34 29.69 -14.20
CA GLN A 224 4.00 28.38 -13.67
C GLN A 224 2.57 28.00 -14.08
N ILE A 225 2.33 26.70 -14.24
CA ILE A 225 1.03 26.12 -14.55
C ILE A 225 0.73 24.93 -13.63
N LYS A 226 -0.56 24.62 -13.45
CA LYS A 226 -0.99 23.35 -12.85
C LYS A 226 -1.23 22.33 -13.96
N ILE A 227 -0.57 21.19 -13.89
CA ILE A 227 -0.62 20.16 -14.93
C ILE A 227 -2.06 19.70 -15.11
N SER A 228 -2.76 19.36 -14.01
CA SER A 228 -4.16 18.97 -14.00
C SER A 228 -5.10 19.92 -14.76
N GLU A 229 -4.95 21.24 -14.57
CA GLU A 229 -5.74 22.27 -15.25
C GLU A 229 -5.54 22.23 -16.78
N TYR A 230 -4.30 22.03 -17.23
CA TYR A 230 -3.99 22.04 -18.66
C TYR A 230 -4.23 20.72 -19.35
N LEU A 231 -4.13 19.59 -18.64
CA LEU A 231 -4.63 18.30 -19.13
C LEU A 231 -6.14 18.36 -19.38
N GLU A 232 -6.90 19.04 -18.52
CA GLU A 232 -8.33 19.25 -18.73
C GLU A 232 -8.62 20.16 -19.94
N LYS A 233 -7.91 21.29 -20.07
CA LYS A 233 -8.08 22.22 -21.20
C LYS A 233 -7.73 21.58 -22.55
N THR A 234 -6.66 20.80 -22.59
CA THR A 234 -6.17 20.17 -23.83
C THR A 234 -6.85 18.83 -24.13
N GLY A 235 -7.32 18.15 -23.09
CA GLY A 235 -7.80 16.78 -23.17
C GLY A 235 -6.69 15.75 -23.45
N MET A 236 -5.42 16.14 -23.33
CA MET A 236 -4.29 15.24 -23.56
C MET A 236 -4.07 14.31 -22.38
N GLU A 237 -3.48 13.15 -22.65
CA GLU A 237 -2.88 12.32 -21.61
C GLU A 237 -1.56 12.94 -21.17
N TYR A 238 -1.11 12.58 -19.96
CA TYR A 238 0.05 13.22 -19.34
C TYR A 238 1.31 13.15 -20.22
N GLU A 239 1.62 11.98 -20.79
CA GLU A 239 2.79 11.77 -21.65
C GLU A 239 2.72 12.64 -22.90
N ILE A 240 1.56 12.65 -23.58
CA ILE A 240 1.29 13.46 -24.77
C ILE A 240 1.39 14.96 -24.45
N PHE A 241 0.97 15.37 -23.26
CA PHE A 241 1.09 16.75 -22.82
C PHE A 241 2.55 17.18 -22.60
N LEU A 242 3.41 16.29 -22.10
CA LEU A 242 4.84 16.58 -22.00
C LEU A 242 5.49 16.70 -23.39
N GLU A 243 5.12 15.83 -24.33
CA GLU A 243 5.55 15.93 -25.73
C GLU A 243 5.13 17.27 -26.33
N PHE A 244 3.87 17.66 -26.14
CA PHE A 244 3.35 18.95 -26.59
C PHE A 244 4.16 20.15 -26.03
N LEU A 245 4.57 20.11 -24.75
CA LEU A 245 5.41 21.16 -24.18
C LEU A 245 6.83 21.18 -24.76
N ASN A 246 7.39 19.99 -25.05
CA ASN A 246 8.70 19.87 -25.68
C ASN A 246 8.65 20.41 -27.13
N ASP A 247 7.58 20.12 -27.88
CA ASP A 247 7.36 20.65 -29.24
C ASP A 247 7.21 22.18 -29.25
N LEU A 248 6.75 22.77 -28.15
CA LEU A 248 6.70 24.22 -27.96
C LEU A 248 8.04 24.84 -27.55
N GLU A 249 9.11 24.03 -27.44
CA GLU A 249 10.46 24.41 -26.98
C GLU A 249 10.46 25.05 -25.58
N ILE A 250 9.55 24.63 -24.71
CA ILE A 250 9.43 25.18 -23.35
C ILE A 250 10.30 24.38 -22.41
N ASN A 251 11.28 25.04 -21.79
CA ASN A 251 11.99 24.46 -20.65
C ASN A 251 11.11 24.50 -19.41
N PHE A 252 10.91 23.36 -18.75
CA PHE A 252 10.07 23.28 -17.56
C PHE A 252 10.71 22.47 -16.43
N PHE A 253 10.26 22.74 -15.21
CA PHE A 253 10.61 22.02 -13.99
C PHE A 253 9.33 21.58 -13.27
N ARG A 254 9.17 20.26 -13.07
CA ARG A 254 8.00 19.68 -12.42
C ARG A 254 8.22 19.53 -10.92
N LYS A 255 7.20 19.92 -10.14
CA LYS A 255 7.11 19.74 -8.69
C LYS A 255 5.68 19.28 -8.35
N GLY A 256 5.45 17.97 -8.35
CA GLY A 256 4.10 17.40 -8.20
C GLY A 256 3.17 17.77 -9.37
N ASP A 257 2.05 18.41 -9.07
CA ASP A 257 1.08 18.95 -10.06
C ASP A 257 1.47 20.35 -10.57
N LEU A 258 2.52 20.97 -10.01
CA LEU A 258 3.00 22.27 -10.47
C LEU A 258 4.11 22.08 -11.51
N MET A 259 4.05 22.86 -12.59
CA MET A 259 5.09 22.94 -13.58
C MET A 259 5.56 24.39 -13.71
N ILE A 260 6.84 24.61 -13.40
CA ILE A 260 7.51 25.91 -13.43
C ILE A 260 8.16 26.06 -14.80
N LEU A 261 7.87 27.16 -15.50
CA LEU A 261 8.27 27.40 -16.88
C LEU A 261 9.31 28.52 -16.99
N ASN A 262 9.34 29.43 -16.01
CA ASN A 262 10.26 30.56 -16.00
C ASN A 262 11.70 30.10 -15.70
N PRO A 263 12.67 30.31 -16.61
CA PRO A 263 14.06 29.86 -16.41
C PRO A 263 14.71 30.38 -15.12
N LYS A 264 14.42 31.62 -14.71
CA LYS A 264 14.98 32.19 -13.47
C LYS A 264 14.44 31.47 -12.23
N LYS A 265 13.12 31.20 -12.20
CA LYS A 265 12.49 30.47 -11.09
C LYS A 265 12.93 29.02 -11.04
N ILE A 266 13.17 28.41 -12.21
CA ILE A 266 13.76 27.07 -12.31
C ILE A 266 15.16 27.07 -11.66
N GLU A 267 16.01 28.04 -11.96
CA GLU A 267 17.34 28.16 -11.33
C GLU A 267 17.26 28.49 -9.83
N GLU A 268 16.31 29.33 -9.39
CA GLU A 268 16.05 29.59 -7.98
C GLU A 268 15.66 28.31 -7.24
N GLU A 269 14.74 27.50 -7.78
CA GLU A 269 14.35 26.22 -7.17
C GLU A 269 15.50 25.22 -7.16
N LYS A 270 16.32 25.15 -8.22
CA LYS A 270 17.56 24.34 -8.20
C LYS A 270 18.48 24.77 -7.07
N ASN A 271 18.73 26.07 -6.91
CA ASN A 271 19.59 26.59 -5.86
C ASN A 271 19.00 26.34 -4.46
N ASN A 272 17.67 26.45 -4.30
CA ASN A 272 16.99 26.09 -3.06
C ASN A 272 17.19 24.60 -2.72
N ILE A 273 17.09 23.71 -3.70
CA ILE A 273 17.36 22.28 -3.50
C ILE A 273 18.84 22.06 -3.14
N LYS A 274 19.78 22.69 -3.85
CA LYS A 274 21.23 22.61 -3.53
C LYS A 274 21.50 23.04 -2.09
N LEU A 275 20.96 24.19 -1.67
CA LEU A 275 21.14 24.71 -0.31
C LEU A 275 20.52 23.78 0.74
N ASN A 276 19.29 23.32 0.50
CA ASN A 276 18.61 22.38 1.40
C ASN A 276 19.43 21.08 1.58
N LEU A 277 19.93 20.50 0.48
CA LEU A 277 20.80 19.33 0.53
C LEU A 277 22.09 19.61 1.33
N ILE A 278 22.75 20.73 1.10
CA ILE A 278 24.00 21.09 1.80
C ILE A 278 23.75 21.29 3.30
N GLU A 279 22.73 22.07 3.67
CA GLU A 279 22.41 22.37 5.07
C GLU A 279 22.01 21.11 5.85
N ASN A 280 21.14 20.29 5.27
CA ASN A 280 20.56 19.15 5.97
C ASN A 280 21.39 17.86 5.86
N SER A 281 22.35 17.78 4.92
CA SER A 281 23.19 16.59 4.73
C SER A 281 23.97 16.19 6.00
N LYS A 282 24.28 17.16 6.87
CA LYS A 282 25.06 16.93 8.10
C LYS A 282 24.20 16.46 9.28
N SER A 283 22.92 16.84 9.30
CA SER A 283 22.02 16.60 10.42
C SER A 283 21.04 15.45 10.19
N SER A 284 20.67 15.19 8.94
CA SER A 284 19.61 14.24 8.58
C SER A 284 20.19 12.90 8.10
N ASN A 285 19.44 11.80 8.31
CA ASN A 285 19.79 10.49 7.74
C ASN A 285 19.49 10.44 6.24
N TYR A 286 18.36 11.00 5.84
CA TYR A 286 17.95 11.11 4.45
C TYR A 286 17.25 12.45 4.22
N ILE A 287 17.22 12.87 2.95
CA ILE A 287 16.52 14.08 2.49
C ILE A 287 15.62 13.64 1.34
N SER A 288 14.30 13.66 1.56
CA SER A 288 13.35 13.47 0.46
C SER A 288 13.36 14.73 -0.40
N LEU A 289 13.58 14.52 -1.69
CA LEU A 289 13.40 15.55 -2.69
C LEU A 289 11.94 15.52 -3.21
N GLY A 290 11.18 14.45 -2.95
CA GLY A 290 9.79 14.29 -3.37
C GLY A 290 9.66 13.71 -4.79
N ASN A 291 8.46 13.82 -5.37
CA ASN A 291 8.10 13.28 -6.70
C ASN A 291 8.70 14.12 -7.83
N PHE A 292 10.02 14.08 -7.92
CA PHE A 292 10.79 14.68 -8.99
C PHE A 292 11.07 13.63 -10.06
N ASP A 293 10.68 13.92 -11.29
CA ASP A 293 10.93 13.02 -12.40
C ASP A 293 12.42 13.08 -12.81
N VAL A 294 13.17 12.05 -12.43
CA VAL A 294 14.61 11.87 -12.69
C VAL A 294 14.92 11.83 -14.19
N THR A 295 13.92 11.64 -15.05
CA THR A 295 14.09 11.69 -16.51
C THR A 295 14.31 13.11 -17.05
N SER A 296 13.98 14.16 -16.30
CA SER A 296 14.33 15.52 -16.72
C SER A 296 15.85 15.67 -16.69
N ASN A 297 16.45 16.01 -17.83
CA ASN A 297 17.89 16.31 -17.95
C ASN A 297 18.36 17.31 -16.88
N LEU A 298 17.46 18.14 -16.38
CA LEU A 298 17.68 19.10 -15.30
C LEU A 298 18.05 18.49 -13.94
N ILE A 299 17.37 17.44 -13.48
CA ILE A 299 17.66 16.80 -12.18
C ILE A 299 18.94 15.96 -12.27
N LYS A 300 19.17 15.31 -13.41
CA LYS A 300 20.44 14.64 -13.69
C LYS A 300 21.60 15.64 -13.66
N ASN A 301 21.44 16.82 -14.25
CA ASN A 301 22.44 17.89 -14.19
C ASN A 301 22.61 18.42 -12.75
N LEU A 302 21.53 18.57 -11.98
CA LEU A 302 21.60 18.96 -10.57
C LEU A 302 22.41 17.96 -9.74
N ILE A 303 22.17 16.66 -9.92
CA ILE A 303 22.91 15.57 -9.26
C ILE A 303 24.37 15.57 -9.73
N TYR A 304 24.61 15.77 -11.02
CA TYR A 304 25.95 15.80 -11.59
C TYR A 304 26.77 16.98 -11.05
N ASP A 305 26.22 18.20 -11.07
CA ASP A 305 26.84 19.40 -10.49
C ASP A 305 27.21 19.19 -9.01
N LEU A 306 26.28 18.60 -8.25
CA LEU A 306 26.46 18.36 -6.82
C LEU A 306 27.50 17.27 -6.52
N LYS A 307 27.64 16.29 -7.43
CA LYS A 307 28.67 15.23 -7.36
C LYS A 307 30.05 15.76 -7.78
N GLU A 308 30.16 16.57 -8.82
CA GLU A 308 31.43 17.16 -9.28
C GLU A 308 32.01 18.19 -8.29
N ASP A 309 31.16 18.95 -7.62
CA ASP A 309 31.60 19.94 -6.63
C ASP A 309 32.20 19.33 -5.35
N GLY A 310 32.09 18.01 -5.13
CA GLY A 310 32.61 17.31 -3.95
C GLY A 310 31.97 17.75 -2.62
N LYS A 311 30.89 18.54 -2.67
CA LYS A 311 30.25 19.15 -1.48
C LYS A 311 29.30 18.23 -0.74
N LEU A 312 28.85 17.13 -1.36
CA LEU A 312 27.90 16.19 -0.78
C LEU A 312 28.45 14.77 -0.81
N ARG A 313 28.47 14.11 0.36
CA ARG A 313 28.77 12.66 0.49
C ARG A 313 27.49 11.91 0.84
N GLY A 314 27.03 11.09 -0.08
CA GLY A 314 25.79 10.32 0.06
C GLY A 314 25.38 9.63 -1.23
N ILE A 315 24.21 8.99 -1.21
CA ILE A 315 23.70 8.16 -2.30
C ILE A 315 22.29 8.62 -2.65
N PHE A 316 22.02 8.85 -3.93
CA PHE A 316 20.67 9.09 -4.44
C PHE A 316 20.00 7.75 -4.74
N TYR A 317 18.81 7.55 -4.20
CA TYR A 317 18.03 6.31 -4.26
C TYR A 317 16.56 6.64 -4.53
N ASN A 318 15.90 5.82 -5.36
CA ASN A 318 14.47 5.98 -5.65
C ASN A 318 13.67 5.08 -4.70
N GLU A 319 12.81 5.68 -3.88
CA GLU A 319 11.82 4.95 -3.06
C GLU A 319 10.45 5.09 -3.70
N GLY A 320 10.08 4.12 -4.55
CA GLY A 320 8.88 4.23 -5.38
C GLY A 320 9.01 5.39 -6.37
N ASP A 321 8.11 6.38 -6.27
CA ASP A 321 8.09 7.57 -7.12
C ASP A 321 8.87 8.76 -6.53
N GLU A 322 9.49 8.61 -5.36
CA GLU A 322 10.25 9.67 -4.68
C GLU A 322 11.75 9.48 -4.82
N LEU A 323 12.45 10.57 -5.17
CA LEU A 323 13.91 10.62 -5.13
C LEU A 323 14.38 11.02 -3.74
N VAL A 324 15.17 10.15 -3.11
CA VAL A 324 15.71 10.33 -1.76
C VAL A 324 17.24 10.40 -1.80
N PHE A 325 17.82 11.35 -1.07
CA PHE A 325 19.26 11.42 -0.86
C PHE A 325 19.62 10.89 0.53
N TYR A 326 20.27 9.73 0.57
CA TYR A 326 20.85 9.13 1.78
C TYR A 326 22.19 9.76 2.09
N THR A 327 22.30 10.40 3.26
CA THR A 327 23.54 11.06 3.67
C THR A 327 24.56 10.04 4.18
N GLU A 328 25.83 10.41 4.31
CA GLU A 328 26.85 9.59 4.98
C GLU A 328 26.40 9.12 6.38
N ARG A 329 25.72 10.01 7.13
CA ARG A 329 25.13 9.70 8.43
C ARG A 329 24.00 8.67 8.32
N GLY A 330 23.14 8.78 7.31
CA GLY A 330 22.07 7.82 7.05
C GLY A 330 22.60 6.44 6.72
N ILE A 331 23.56 6.34 5.80
CA ILE A 331 24.21 5.08 5.41
C ILE A 331 24.87 4.43 6.63
N ARG A 332 25.56 5.22 7.46
CA ARG A 332 26.14 4.75 8.73
C ARG A 332 25.07 4.15 9.65
N ASN A 333 23.93 4.83 9.79
CA ASN A 333 22.84 4.35 10.65
C ASN A 333 22.18 3.11 10.08
N LEU A 334 21.98 3.02 8.76
CA LEU A 334 21.48 1.81 8.09
C LEU A 334 22.37 0.58 8.39
N MET A 335 23.70 0.73 8.33
CA MET A 335 24.62 -0.35 8.68
C MET A 335 24.55 -0.76 10.16
N LEU A 336 24.32 0.21 11.06
CA LEU A 336 24.19 -0.05 12.49
C LEU A 336 22.85 -0.70 12.84
N GLU A 337 21.77 -0.30 12.18
CA GLU A 337 20.45 -0.91 12.32
C GLU A 337 20.45 -2.35 11.79
N ASN A 338 21.22 -2.62 10.74
CA ASN A 338 21.41 -3.95 10.16
C ASN A 338 22.68 -4.65 10.66
N SER A 339 23.19 -4.31 11.85
CA SER A 339 24.48 -4.81 12.35
C SER A 339 24.57 -6.33 12.56
N PHE A 340 23.49 -7.06 12.32
CA PHE A 340 23.46 -8.52 12.39
C PHE A 340 23.98 -9.17 11.10
N LEU A 341 23.52 -8.68 9.93
CA LEU A 341 23.86 -9.16 8.59
C LEU A 341 23.45 -8.10 7.56
N PHE A 342 24.36 -7.72 6.66
CA PHE A 342 24.01 -6.92 5.47
C PHE A 342 25.02 -7.12 4.34
N SER A 343 24.59 -6.95 3.09
CA SER A 343 25.48 -6.72 1.96
C SER A 343 25.40 -5.26 1.52
N PHE A 344 26.44 -4.76 0.86
CA PHE A 344 26.42 -3.38 0.34
C PHE A 344 25.30 -3.16 -0.66
N GLN A 345 24.96 -4.19 -1.45
CA GLN A 345 23.90 -4.14 -2.44
C GLN A 345 22.50 -4.11 -1.80
N ASP A 346 22.31 -4.88 -0.71
CA ASP A 346 21.01 -4.96 -0.01
C ASP A 346 20.67 -3.66 0.73
N LEU A 347 21.65 -2.81 1.04
CA LEU A 347 21.39 -1.49 1.61
C LEU A 347 20.61 -0.58 0.66
N PHE A 348 20.68 -0.83 -0.66
CA PHE A 348 20.00 -0.06 -1.70
C PHE A 348 19.43 -1.01 -2.77
N TYR A 349 18.37 -1.72 -2.40
CA TYR A 349 17.71 -2.72 -3.25
C TYR A 349 17.36 -2.16 -4.63
N GLU A 350 17.57 -2.94 -5.70
CA GLU A 350 17.32 -2.55 -7.11
C GLU A 350 18.18 -1.41 -7.68
N LYS A 351 19.07 -0.78 -6.89
CA LYS A 351 20.01 0.22 -7.40
C LYS A 351 21.36 -0.39 -7.75
N GLU A 352 21.78 -0.28 -9.02
CA GLU A 352 23.18 -0.52 -9.38
C GLU A 352 24.06 0.56 -8.76
N LEU A 353 24.92 0.16 -7.83
CA LEU A 353 25.84 1.06 -7.13
C LEU A 353 27.03 1.39 -8.03
N THR A 354 27.31 2.67 -8.18
CA THR A 354 28.50 3.14 -8.91
C THR A 354 29.78 2.99 -8.07
N GLU A 355 30.95 2.92 -8.71
CA GLU A 355 32.25 2.84 -8.01
C GLU A 355 32.44 3.91 -6.91
N PRO A 356 32.09 5.19 -7.12
CA PRO A 356 32.17 6.19 -6.05
C PRO A 356 31.22 5.90 -4.87
N GLU A 357 30.03 5.35 -5.14
CA GLU A 357 29.06 4.99 -4.11
C GLU A 357 29.54 3.77 -3.32
N LEU A 358 30.12 2.76 -3.99
CA LEU A 358 30.77 1.62 -3.34
C LEU A 358 31.96 2.04 -2.47
N SER A 359 32.80 2.97 -2.96
CA SER A 359 33.91 3.52 -2.17
C SER A 359 33.40 4.24 -0.92
N LEU A 360 32.33 5.04 -1.02
CA LEU A 360 31.74 5.72 0.13
C LEU A 360 31.21 4.72 1.16
N ILE A 361 30.48 3.70 0.73
CA ILE A 361 29.95 2.65 1.61
C ILE A 361 31.12 1.92 2.31
N ARG A 362 32.18 1.59 1.57
CA ARG A 362 33.39 0.95 2.09
C ARG A 362 34.11 1.81 3.13
N ASP A 363 34.24 3.11 2.89
CA ASP A 363 34.84 4.05 3.86
C ASP A 363 34.05 4.07 5.17
N ILE A 364 32.72 4.14 5.08
CA ILE A 364 31.82 4.14 6.26
C ILE A 364 31.94 2.80 7.00
N PHE A 365 31.94 1.69 6.27
CA PHE A 365 32.08 0.35 6.84
C PHE A 365 33.41 0.21 7.60
N ASN A 366 34.53 0.59 6.98
CA ASN A 366 35.85 0.52 7.60
C ASN A 366 35.92 1.38 8.88
N ASP A 367 35.37 2.59 8.86
CA ASP A 367 35.31 3.45 10.06
C ASP A 367 34.51 2.77 11.20
N LEU A 368 33.38 2.14 10.88
CA LEU A 368 32.55 1.44 11.86
C LEU A 368 33.24 0.17 12.39
N PHE A 369 33.94 -0.55 11.52
CA PHE A 369 34.66 -1.79 11.86
C PHE A 369 35.90 -1.50 12.72
N GLU A 370 36.72 -0.52 12.34
CA GLU A 370 37.90 -0.07 13.11
C GLU A 370 37.52 0.47 14.50
N LYS A 371 36.42 1.23 14.59
CA LYS A 371 35.87 1.72 15.86
C LYS A 371 35.15 0.64 16.67
N LYS A 372 35.15 -0.62 16.22
CA LYS A 372 34.49 -1.77 16.86
C LYS A 372 33.00 -1.57 17.11
N LYS A 373 32.34 -0.73 16.30
CA LYS A 373 30.88 -0.57 16.31
C LYS A 373 30.20 -1.72 15.57
N LEU A 374 30.87 -2.27 14.56
CA LEU A 374 30.52 -3.55 13.93
C LEU A 374 31.54 -4.59 14.37
N LYS A 375 31.06 -5.74 14.85
CA LYS A 375 31.89 -6.88 15.27
C LYS A 375 31.47 -8.12 14.50
N GLY A 376 32.38 -8.65 13.69
CA GLY A 376 32.04 -9.72 12.77
C GLY A 376 33.12 -9.99 11.73
N LYS A 377 32.71 -10.63 10.64
CA LYS A 377 33.55 -10.85 9.46
C LYS A 377 32.96 -10.13 8.26
N PHE A 378 33.84 -9.61 7.41
CA PHE A 378 33.47 -9.07 6.11
C PHE A 378 34.06 -9.95 5.01
N SER A 379 33.22 -10.27 4.03
CA SER A 379 33.59 -11.00 2.81
C SER A 379 33.80 -10.00 1.69
N GLU A 380 35.04 -9.86 1.22
CA GLU A 380 35.38 -8.97 0.11
C GLU A 380 34.77 -9.43 -1.23
N ASP A 381 34.64 -10.75 -1.42
CA ASP A 381 34.09 -11.33 -2.66
C ASP A 381 32.60 -11.05 -2.84
N THR A 382 31.86 -10.97 -1.73
CA THR A 382 30.39 -10.80 -1.72
C THR A 382 29.94 -9.47 -1.13
N LEU A 383 30.89 -8.64 -0.69
CA LEU A 383 30.64 -7.37 0.02
C LEU A 383 29.63 -7.51 1.17
N THR A 384 29.73 -8.63 1.91
CA THR A 384 28.78 -9.01 2.97
C THR A 384 29.45 -8.96 4.33
N PHE A 385 28.78 -8.32 5.29
CA PHE A 385 29.14 -8.33 6.70
C PHE A 385 28.26 -9.32 7.47
N GLU A 386 28.88 -10.24 8.20
CA GLU A 386 28.22 -11.17 9.13
C GLU A 386 28.69 -10.90 10.56
N SER A 387 27.74 -10.68 11.49
CA SER A 387 28.08 -10.50 12.91
C SER A 387 28.66 -11.76 13.57
N GLU A 388 29.35 -11.57 14.70
CA GLU A 388 29.84 -12.69 15.53
C GLU A 388 28.70 -13.61 16.01
N ASP A 389 27.50 -13.08 16.26
CA ASP A 389 26.33 -13.82 16.71
C ASP A 389 25.77 -14.75 15.61
N VAL A 390 25.67 -14.26 14.38
CA VAL A 390 25.29 -15.08 13.20
C VAL A 390 26.27 -16.22 13.03
N LYS A 391 27.57 -15.92 13.13
CA LYS A 391 28.62 -16.92 13.00
C LYS A 391 28.56 -17.95 14.13
N PHE A 392 28.32 -17.52 15.37
CA PHE A 392 28.14 -18.42 16.50
C PHE A 392 26.96 -19.37 16.27
N ALA A 393 25.80 -18.87 15.83
CA ALA A 393 24.63 -19.70 15.54
C ALA A 393 24.89 -20.71 14.42
N LYS A 394 25.61 -20.31 13.36
CA LYS A 394 25.98 -21.19 12.25
C LYS A 394 26.94 -22.30 12.68
N ASP A 395 27.97 -21.95 13.46
CA ASP A 395 28.90 -22.93 14.04
C ASP A 395 28.13 -23.90 14.95
N TYR A 396 27.28 -23.39 15.83
CA TYR A 396 26.48 -24.17 16.77
C TYR A 396 25.62 -25.22 16.07
N ASN A 397 24.81 -24.79 15.10
CA ASN A 397 23.94 -25.68 14.33
C ASN A 397 24.72 -26.73 13.54
N THR A 398 25.91 -26.37 13.03
CA THR A 398 26.79 -27.30 12.34
C THR A 398 27.24 -28.43 13.27
N PHE A 399 27.69 -28.10 14.48
CA PHE A 399 28.09 -29.11 15.47
C PHE A 399 26.93 -29.97 15.95
N LEU A 400 25.74 -29.40 16.13
CA LEU A 400 24.53 -30.14 16.49
C LEU A 400 24.20 -31.19 15.41
N HIS A 401 24.17 -30.76 14.15
CA HIS A 401 23.91 -31.66 13.02
C HIS A 401 24.95 -32.79 12.90
N GLU A 402 26.24 -32.49 13.07
CA GLU A 402 27.29 -33.50 13.07
C GLU A 402 27.14 -34.52 14.21
N PHE A 403 26.72 -34.04 15.39
CA PHE A 403 26.50 -34.88 16.56
C PHE A 403 25.33 -35.84 16.34
N GLU A 404 24.17 -35.33 15.92
CA GLU A 404 22.98 -36.12 15.61
C GLU A 404 23.29 -37.18 14.55
N LYS A 405 24.00 -36.80 13.49
CA LYS A 405 24.40 -37.73 12.43
C LYS A 405 25.26 -38.88 12.95
N LYS A 406 26.17 -38.62 13.90
CA LYS A 406 26.99 -39.66 14.54
C LYS A 406 26.15 -40.57 15.43
N VAL A 407 25.31 -40.01 16.29
CA VAL A 407 24.45 -40.77 17.20
C VAL A 407 23.49 -41.68 16.42
N ASN A 408 22.80 -41.11 15.44
CA ASN A 408 21.85 -41.85 14.59
C ASN A 408 22.53 -43.01 13.85
N LYS A 409 23.75 -42.79 13.35
CA LYS A 409 24.55 -43.87 12.75
C LYS A 409 24.81 -45.02 13.73
N TYR A 410 25.14 -44.74 14.99
CA TYR A 410 25.36 -45.78 16.00
C TYR A 410 24.08 -46.49 16.40
N ILE A 411 22.99 -45.74 16.60
CA ILE A 411 21.65 -46.29 16.89
C ILE A 411 21.20 -47.23 15.76
N GLN A 412 21.43 -46.86 14.49
CA GLN A 412 21.12 -47.73 13.35
C GLN A 412 21.88 -49.05 13.41
N ILE A 413 23.15 -49.04 13.83
CA ILE A 413 23.95 -50.28 13.97
C ILE A 413 23.37 -51.14 15.11
N PHE A 414 23.04 -50.55 16.26
CA PHE A 414 22.36 -51.26 17.35
C PHE A 414 21.06 -51.90 16.90
N ASN A 415 20.19 -51.13 16.23
CA ASN A 415 18.90 -51.60 15.75
C ASN A 415 19.06 -52.76 14.76
N ASN A 416 20.01 -52.68 13.83
CA ASN A 416 20.25 -53.73 12.85
C ASN A 416 20.68 -55.05 13.49
N GLU A 417 21.58 -55.01 14.48
CA GLU A 417 21.98 -56.23 15.20
C GLU A 417 20.84 -56.71 16.13
N PHE A 418 20.08 -55.81 16.74
CA PHE A 418 18.92 -56.16 17.55
C PHE A 418 17.87 -56.91 16.75
N LEU A 419 17.57 -56.47 15.52
CA LEU A 419 16.62 -57.15 14.63
C LEU A 419 17.08 -58.58 14.28
N LYS A 420 18.39 -58.82 14.14
CA LYS A 420 18.93 -60.18 13.94
C LYS A 420 18.70 -61.05 15.16
N ILE A 421 19.03 -60.54 16.35
CA ILE A 421 18.82 -61.24 17.63
C ILE A 421 17.33 -61.52 17.83
N LYS A 422 16.48 -60.51 17.63
CA LYS A 422 15.02 -60.61 17.75
C LYS A 422 14.44 -61.68 16.83
N LYS A 423 14.88 -61.75 15.57
CA LYS A 423 14.43 -62.78 14.63
C LYS A 423 14.69 -64.20 15.15
N ILE A 424 15.82 -64.43 15.81
CA ILE A 424 16.16 -65.74 16.40
C ILE A 424 15.34 -65.97 17.67
N LEU A 425 15.31 -64.99 18.56
CA LEU A 425 14.69 -65.11 19.88
C LEU A 425 13.16 -65.17 19.82
N VAL A 426 12.49 -64.71 18.77
CA VAL A 426 11.01 -64.71 18.66
C VAL A 426 10.44 -65.99 18.02
N LYS A 427 11.26 -66.84 17.39
CA LYS A 427 10.81 -68.10 16.76
C LYS A 427 9.84 -68.91 17.63
N LYS A 428 8.66 -69.25 17.10
CA LYS A 428 7.66 -70.09 17.75
C LYS A 428 7.80 -71.52 17.26
N ASP A 429 7.74 -72.49 18.17
CA ASP A 429 7.74 -73.94 17.88
C ASP A 429 8.94 -74.48 17.06
N GLU A 430 9.96 -73.65 16.83
CA GLU A 430 11.20 -74.02 16.15
C GLU A 430 12.35 -74.16 17.15
N THR A 431 13.23 -75.14 16.90
CA THR A 431 14.47 -75.28 17.67
C THR A 431 15.46 -74.18 17.29
N ILE A 432 15.94 -73.42 18.29
CA ILE A 432 17.08 -72.51 18.12
C ILE A 432 18.37 -73.34 18.05
N PHE A 433 19.04 -73.29 16.90
CA PHE A 433 20.24 -74.09 16.66
C PHE A 433 21.49 -73.47 17.30
N PRO A 434 22.53 -74.28 17.64
CA PRO A 434 23.78 -73.75 18.21
C PRO A 434 24.45 -72.65 17.38
N GLN A 435 24.32 -72.70 16.04
CA GLN A 435 24.83 -71.64 15.16
C GLN A 435 24.11 -70.31 15.36
N GLU A 436 22.80 -70.34 15.61
CA GLU A 436 22.00 -69.13 15.88
C GLU A 436 22.33 -68.53 17.25
N ILE A 437 22.63 -69.38 18.23
CA ILE A 437 23.13 -68.94 19.54
C ILE A 437 24.47 -68.22 19.40
N ARG A 438 25.37 -68.73 18.54
CA ARG A 438 26.64 -68.05 18.23
C ARG A 438 26.40 -66.70 17.57
N ILE A 439 25.46 -66.59 16.64
CA ILE A 439 25.12 -65.31 16.00
C ILE A 439 24.67 -64.27 17.04
N ILE A 440 23.89 -64.66 18.05
CA ILE A 440 23.49 -63.76 19.14
C ILE A 440 24.72 -63.30 19.92
N GLN A 441 25.57 -64.22 20.38
CA GLN A 441 26.77 -63.90 21.15
C GLN A 441 27.73 -63.00 20.35
N ASP A 442 28.03 -63.36 19.10
CA ASP A 442 28.92 -62.60 18.22
C ASP A 442 28.39 -61.18 17.97
N SER A 443 27.07 -61.02 17.88
CA SER A 443 26.42 -59.70 17.71
C SER A 443 26.55 -58.84 18.97
N ILE A 444 26.40 -59.44 20.14
CA ILE A 444 26.55 -58.79 21.45
C ILE A 444 28.01 -58.39 21.67
N ASP A 445 28.95 -59.33 21.53
CA ASP A 445 30.39 -59.09 21.75
C ASP A 445 30.90 -57.94 20.87
N LYS A 446 30.54 -57.97 19.58
CA LYS A 446 30.89 -56.93 18.61
C LYS A 446 30.31 -55.56 18.97
N LEU A 447 29.11 -55.52 19.53
CA LEU A 447 28.49 -54.26 19.94
C LEU A 447 29.05 -53.74 21.25
N ASN A 448 29.29 -54.61 22.24
CA ASN A 448 29.90 -54.26 23.51
C ASN A 448 31.29 -53.66 23.32
N GLU A 449 32.12 -54.26 22.45
CA GLU A 449 33.43 -53.71 22.10
C GLU A 449 33.31 -52.30 21.49
N LYS A 450 32.41 -52.14 20.51
CA LYS A 450 32.22 -50.85 19.82
C LYS A 450 31.59 -49.77 20.69
N TYR A 451 30.67 -50.15 21.57
CA TYR A 451 29.91 -49.24 22.41
C TYR A 451 30.82 -48.41 23.31
N ILE A 452 31.86 -49.02 23.89
CA ILE A 452 32.84 -48.33 24.73
C ILE A 452 33.49 -47.19 23.94
N TYR A 453 34.04 -47.49 22.76
CA TYR A 453 34.68 -46.49 21.91
C TYR A 453 33.71 -45.42 21.40
N TRP A 454 32.48 -45.80 21.02
CA TRP A 454 31.47 -44.84 20.58
C TRP A 454 31.04 -43.91 21.70
N ARG A 455 30.83 -44.44 22.90
CA ARG A 455 30.47 -43.66 24.08
C ARG A 455 31.56 -42.65 24.42
N GLU A 456 32.81 -43.09 24.51
CA GLU A 456 33.94 -42.19 24.77
C GLU A 456 34.08 -41.12 23.68
N GLY A 457 33.88 -41.50 22.42
CA GLY A 457 33.91 -40.58 21.28
C GLY A 457 32.82 -39.51 21.34
N LEU A 458 31.59 -39.89 21.67
CA LEU A 458 30.46 -38.96 21.83
C LEU A 458 30.66 -38.04 23.03
N GLU A 459 31.02 -38.58 24.20
CA GLU A 459 31.28 -37.79 25.40
C GLU A 459 32.43 -36.79 25.18
N SER A 460 33.49 -37.21 24.48
CA SER A 460 34.62 -36.34 24.13
C SER A 460 34.23 -35.25 23.13
N PHE A 461 33.37 -35.57 22.16
CA PHE A 461 32.83 -34.59 21.22
C PHE A 461 32.04 -33.51 21.95
N VAL A 462 31.08 -33.91 22.80
CA VAL A 462 30.24 -32.99 23.58
C VAL A 462 31.10 -32.10 24.48
N ARG A 463 32.05 -32.67 25.22
CA ARG A 463 32.95 -31.88 26.09
C ARG A 463 33.75 -30.84 25.32
N ARG A 464 34.30 -31.22 24.16
CA ARG A 464 35.10 -30.31 23.32
C ARG A 464 34.25 -29.18 22.75
N VAL A 465 33.10 -29.51 22.16
CA VAL A 465 32.21 -28.50 21.57
C VAL A 465 31.63 -27.59 22.65
N ASN A 466 31.21 -28.15 23.79
CA ASN A 466 30.69 -27.36 24.90
C ASN A 466 31.74 -26.35 25.39
N LYS A 467 33.00 -26.77 25.53
CA LYS A 467 34.08 -25.86 25.89
C LYS A 467 34.27 -24.75 24.84
N ASP A 468 34.32 -25.08 23.55
CA ASP A 468 34.47 -24.10 22.47
C ASP A 468 33.31 -23.08 22.46
N MET A 469 32.07 -23.53 22.60
CA MET A 469 30.89 -22.66 22.62
C MET A 469 30.87 -21.72 23.82
N LEU A 470 31.21 -22.22 25.01
CA LEU A 470 31.30 -21.39 26.20
C LEU A 470 32.46 -20.39 26.11
N ASP A 471 33.63 -20.81 25.61
CA ASP A 471 34.79 -19.93 25.42
C ASP A 471 34.47 -18.79 24.44
N LYS A 472 33.75 -19.07 23.34
CA LYS A 472 33.26 -18.05 22.38
C LYS A 472 32.30 -17.02 23.01
N GLN A 473 31.56 -17.43 24.03
CA GLN A 473 30.66 -16.55 24.80
C GLN A 473 31.36 -15.90 26.02
N GLY A 474 32.67 -16.14 26.21
CA GLY A 474 33.46 -15.54 27.30
C GLY A 474 33.36 -16.28 28.65
N PHE A 475 32.91 -17.52 28.65
CA PHE A 475 32.75 -18.34 29.85
C PHE A 475 33.66 -19.57 29.84
N THR A 476 34.24 -19.89 31.00
CA THR A 476 34.86 -21.21 31.21
C THR A 476 33.80 -22.18 31.72
N VAL A 477 33.97 -23.49 31.47
CA VAL A 477 33.07 -24.55 31.96
C VAL A 477 32.84 -24.46 33.47
N LYS A 478 33.91 -24.19 34.25
CA LYS A 478 33.81 -24.04 35.71
C LYS A 478 32.97 -22.83 36.12
N ARG A 479 33.15 -21.69 35.43
CA ARG A 479 32.39 -20.47 35.69
C ARG A 479 30.91 -20.66 35.34
N PHE A 480 30.63 -21.25 34.19
CA PHE A 480 29.26 -21.55 33.76
C PHE A 480 28.52 -22.44 34.76
N LYS A 481 29.15 -23.52 35.25
CA LYS A 481 28.54 -24.42 36.26
C LYS A 481 28.22 -23.74 37.59
N SER A 482 28.88 -22.63 37.92
CA SER A 482 28.64 -21.85 39.14
C SER A 482 27.57 -20.76 39.01
N LEU A 483 27.00 -20.55 37.81
CA LEU A 483 25.96 -19.55 37.58
C LEU A 483 24.60 -19.99 38.13
N THR A 484 23.76 -19.00 38.46
CA THR A 484 22.34 -19.21 38.78
C THR A 484 21.57 -19.61 37.51
N PHE A 485 20.44 -20.31 37.68
CA PHE A 485 19.60 -20.79 36.58
C PHE A 485 19.23 -19.68 35.58
N GLU A 486 18.75 -18.54 36.08
CA GLU A 486 18.38 -17.36 35.27
C GLU A 486 19.50 -16.85 34.37
N LYS A 487 20.76 -16.94 34.83
CA LYS A 487 21.93 -16.50 34.04
C LYS A 487 22.43 -17.57 33.06
N LYS A 488 22.04 -18.82 33.25
CA LYS A 488 22.36 -19.90 32.33
C LYS A 488 21.45 -19.90 31.11
N ASP A 489 20.19 -19.49 31.27
CA ASP A 489 19.21 -19.44 30.16
C ASP A 489 19.66 -18.53 29.01
N GLU A 490 20.48 -17.52 29.30
CA GLU A 490 21.04 -16.59 28.31
C GLU A 490 22.32 -17.13 27.62
N ILE A 491 22.85 -18.29 28.04
CA ILE A 491 24.12 -18.85 27.56
C ILE A 491 23.88 -20.21 26.90
N LYS A 492 24.31 -20.37 25.65
CA LYS A 492 24.16 -21.62 24.91
C LYS A 492 25.24 -22.64 25.30
N SER A 493 24.87 -23.63 26.09
CA SER A 493 25.72 -24.77 26.51
C SER A 493 25.35 -26.01 25.71
N PHE A 494 26.28 -26.49 24.87
CA PHE A 494 26.07 -27.67 24.03
C PHE A 494 25.83 -28.95 24.85
N GLU A 495 26.35 -29.03 26.08
CA GLU A 495 26.15 -30.18 26.98
C GLU A 495 24.77 -30.19 27.64
N GLU A 496 24.17 -29.00 27.86
CA GLU A 496 22.85 -28.85 28.48
C GLU A 496 21.72 -28.70 27.45
N GLU A 497 22.04 -28.73 26.14
CA GLU A 497 21.05 -28.66 25.05
C GLU A 497 20.16 -29.93 25.03
N PRO A 498 18.81 -29.78 25.03
CA PRO A 498 17.89 -30.91 25.08
C PRO A 498 18.13 -31.96 24.00
N GLU A 499 18.34 -31.56 22.75
CA GLU A 499 18.55 -32.48 21.62
C GLU A 499 19.81 -33.34 21.79
N VAL A 500 20.88 -32.75 22.37
CA VAL A 500 22.12 -33.47 22.67
C VAL A 500 21.90 -34.46 23.81
N TYR A 501 21.22 -34.03 24.87
CA TYR A 501 20.90 -34.88 26.02
C TYR A 501 20.02 -36.08 25.63
N GLU A 502 18.93 -35.84 24.91
CA GLU A 502 18.00 -36.87 24.44
C GLU A 502 18.68 -37.88 23.51
N SER A 503 19.50 -37.39 22.58
CA SER A 503 20.28 -38.23 21.67
C SER A 503 21.26 -39.14 22.43
N LEU A 504 21.95 -38.62 23.45
CA LEU A 504 22.84 -39.41 24.30
C LEU A 504 22.09 -40.46 25.11
N GLU A 505 20.95 -40.09 25.69
CA GLU A 505 20.16 -41.03 26.50
C GLU A 505 19.54 -42.13 25.64
N SER A 506 19.09 -41.80 24.42
CA SER A 506 18.67 -42.78 23.42
C SER A 506 19.80 -43.75 23.05
N PHE A 507 21.03 -43.25 22.83
CA PHE A 507 22.19 -44.11 22.60
C PHE A 507 22.52 -45.00 23.82
N LYS A 508 22.45 -44.47 25.04
CA LYS A 508 22.70 -45.24 26.27
C LYS A 508 21.63 -46.30 26.53
N SER A 509 20.37 -46.03 26.20
CA SER A 509 19.28 -46.99 26.38
C SER A 509 19.49 -48.25 25.53
N TRP A 510 20.01 -48.11 24.30
CA TRP A 510 20.44 -49.24 23.49
C TRP A 510 21.54 -50.06 24.15
N GLY A 511 22.55 -49.41 24.73
CA GLY A 511 23.59 -50.11 25.51
C GLY A 511 23.01 -50.90 26.69
N ARG A 512 22.06 -50.33 27.43
CA ARG A 512 21.36 -51.03 28.53
C ARG A 512 20.58 -52.24 28.01
N LEU A 513 19.83 -52.08 26.92
CA LEU A 513 19.06 -53.16 26.31
C LEU A 513 19.96 -54.34 25.90
N PHE A 514 21.12 -54.08 25.30
CA PHE A 514 22.05 -55.14 24.91
C PHE A 514 22.65 -55.88 26.10
N ASN A 515 22.98 -55.18 27.18
CA ASN A 515 23.42 -55.80 28.44
C ASN A 515 22.31 -56.68 29.05
N GLU A 516 21.06 -56.23 28.99
CA GLU A 516 19.91 -57.01 29.45
C GLU A 516 19.70 -58.27 28.60
N ILE A 517 19.79 -58.15 27.27
CA ILE A 517 19.72 -59.28 26.34
C ILE A 517 20.81 -60.29 26.68
N GLU A 518 22.07 -59.87 26.80
CA GLU A 518 23.21 -60.72 27.14
C GLU A 518 22.94 -61.55 28.41
N SER A 519 22.41 -60.93 29.45
CA SER A 519 22.13 -61.60 30.72
C SER A 519 20.94 -62.57 30.67
N LYS A 520 19.98 -62.39 29.75
CA LYS A 520 18.67 -63.08 29.79
C LYS A 520 18.38 -64.00 28.60
N TYR A 521 19.05 -63.82 27.47
CA TYR A 521 18.83 -64.67 26.29
C TYR A 521 19.08 -66.18 26.53
N PRO A 522 20.00 -66.63 27.43
CA PRO A 522 20.17 -68.05 27.69
C PRO A 522 18.95 -68.68 28.37
N ASN A 523 18.32 -67.95 29.31
CA ASN A 523 17.09 -68.38 29.98
C ASN A 523 15.94 -68.51 28.98
N MET A 524 15.87 -67.58 28.04
CA MET A 524 14.87 -67.60 26.97
C MET A 524 15.03 -68.85 26.09
N ILE A 525 16.26 -69.20 25.69
CA ILE A 525 16.55 -70.42 24.93
C ILE A 525 16.19 -71.67 25.74
N PHE A 526 16.51 -71.68 27.04
CA PHE A 526 16.20 -72.80 27.94
C PHE A 526 14.70 -73.07 28.01
N TYR A 527 13.88 -72.05 28.30
CA TYR A 527 12.43 -72.22 28.39
C TYR A 527 11.80 -72.61 27.04
N LYS A 528 12.28 -72.05 25.93
CA LYS A 528 11.81 -72.45 24.58
C LYS A 528 12.12 -73.91 24.26
N LYS A 529 13.32 -74.40 24.59
CA LYS A 529 13.65 -75.83 24.42
C LYS A 529 12.78 -76.74 25.28
N ARG A 530 12.35 -76.27 26.45
CA ARG A 530 11.43 -77.01 27.33
C ARG A 530 10.02 -77.08 26.75
N LEU A 531 9.51 -75.97 26.21
CA LEU A 531 8.20 -75.92 25.53
C LEU A 531 8.14 -76.82 24.28
N ILE A 532 9.23 -76.91 23.50
CA ILE A 532 9.29 -77.85 22.34
C ILE A 532 9.14 -79.30 22.79
N LYS A 533 9.68 -79.67 23.96
CA LYS A 533 9.59 -81.03 24.51
C LYS A 533 8.27 -81.29 25.23
N ASN A 534 7.66 -80.26 25.82
CA ASN A 534 6.40 -80.32 26.53
C ASN A 534 5.57 -79.05 26.23
N PRO A 535 4.73 -79.07 25.18
CA PRO A 535 3.96 -77.90 24.76
C PRO A 535 2.95 -77.39 25.80
N GLU A 536 2.52 -78.23 26.75
CA GLU A 536 1.52 -77.87 27.78
C GLU A 536 2.14 -77.24 29.05
N ASP A 537 3.43 -76.89 29.03
CA ASP A 537 4.13 -76.30 30.17
C ASP A 537 3.85 -74.79 30.34
N ASN A 538 2.72 -74.48 30.97
CA ASN A 538 2.24 -73.12 31.22
C ASN A 538 3.23 -72.21 31.99
N ASP A 539 4.10 -72.77 32.86
CA ASP A 539 5.10 -71.96 33.61
C ASP A 539 6.23 -71.49 32.69
N SER A 540 6.70 -72.38 31.81
CA SER A 540 7.71 -72.04 30.81
C SER A 540 7.16 -71.03 29.79
N GLU A 541 5.90 -71.16 29.38
CA GLU A 541 5.25 -70.22 28.48
C GLU A 541 5.15 -68.81 29.08
N LYS A 542 4.70 -68.71 30.34
CA LYS A 542 4.63 -67.44 31.06
C LYS A 542 6.00 -66.75 31.15
N LYS A 543 7.04 -67.51 31.52
CA LYS A 543 8.42 -66.97 31.61
C LYS A 543 8.98 -66.51 30.27
N VAL A 544 8.65 -67.20 29.17
CA VAL A 544 9.03 -66.74 27.82
C VAL A 544 8.33 -65.43 27.48
N ASN A 545 7.03 -65.29 27.77
CA ASN A 545 6.28 -64.06 27.50
C ASN A 545 6.79 -62.88 28.34
N GLU A 546 7.10 -63.09 29.62
CA GLU A 546 7.73 -62.06 30.47
C GLU A 546 9.07 -61.60 29.90
N LEU A 547 9.92 -62.52 29.44
CA LEU A 547 11.20 -62.20 28.81
C LEU A 547 11.04 -61.50 27.45
N LEU A 548 10.04 -61.86 26.66
CA LEU A 548 9.75 -61.20 25.38
C LEU A 548 9.37 -59.74 25.58
N ILE A 549 8.50 -59.44 26.55
CA ILE A 549 8.11 -58.06 26.90
C ILE A 549 9.31 -57.31 27.46
N HIS A 550 10.01 -57.90 28.43
CA HIS A 550 11.11 -57.23 29.12
C HIS A 550 12.27 -56.87 28.19
N LEU A 551 12.57 -57.71 27.19
CA LEU A 551 13.64 -57.46 26.22
C LEU A 551 13.15 -56.69 24.97
N ASN A 552 11.95 -56.10 25.00
CA ASN A 552 11.33 -55.38 23.88
C ASN A 552 11.26 -56.20 22.57
N LEU A 553 11.09 -57.51 22.70
CA LEU A 553 11.04 -58.43 21.57
C LEU A 553 9.64 -58.56 20.96
N ILE A 554 8.58 -58.12 21.65
CA ILE A 554 7.20 -58.06 21.15
C ILE A 554 6.55 -56.71 21.46
#